data_AF-A0A2S9JGP5-F1
#
_entry.id   AF-A0A2S9JGP5-F1
#
_cell.length_a   1.000
_cell.length_b   1.000
_cell.length_c   1.000
_cell.angle_alpha   90.00
_cell.angle_beta   90.00
_cell.angle_gamma   90.00
#
_symmetry.space_group_name_H-M   'P 1'
#
loop_
_entity.id
_entity.type
_entity.pdbx_description
1 polymer ?
#
loop_
_entity_poly.entity_id
_entity_poly.type
_entity_poly.pdbx_seq_one_letter_code
_entity_poly.pdbx_strand_id
1 'polypeptide(L)'
;MLVGACHMTLNRGKKSVVLDLKKEDDLEAMRQLTASADVFITNVREKALARLNMGYEQVKALHEGIVYVHCAGFGSAGRYRDLPAYDDVIQATTGAATSASCSTRIRLPLT
;
A
#
# COMPACT_ATOMS: atom_id res chain seq x y z
N MET A 1 -20.68 8.22 12.59
CA MET A 1 -19.23 8.17 12.30
C MET A 1 -18.98 9.11 11.13
N LEU A 2 -18.35 10.26 11.35
CA LEU A 2 -18.03 11.20 10.27
C LEU A 2 -16.91 10.58 9.42
N VAL A 3 -17.24 10.27 8.16
CA VAL A 3 -16.29 9.73 7.20
C VAL A 3 -15.69 10.91 6.44
N GLY A 4 -14.36 11.07 6.49
CA GLY A 4 -13.68 12.21 5.88
C GLY A 4 -13.83 12.27 4.35
N ALA A 5 -13.73 13.47 3.78
CA ALA A 5 -13.94 13.71 2.35
C ALA A 5 -13.05 12.82 1.45
N CYS A 6 -11.77 12.65 1.79
CA CYS A 6 -10.87 11.77 1.04
C CYS A 6 -11.34 10.31 1.02
N HIS A 7 -11.89 9.80 2.13
CA HIS A 7 -12.39 8.43 2.18
C HIS A 7 -13.62 8.26 1.28
N MET A 8 -14.54 9.22 1.31
CA MET A 8 -15.74 9.21 0.45
C MET A 8 -15.37 9.21 -1.04
N THR A 9 -14.38 9.99 -1.43
CA THR A 9 -13.91 10.06 -2.83
C THR A 9 -13.19 8.79 -3.26
N LEU A 10 -12.29 8.23 -2.44
CA LEU A 10 -11.43 7.10 -2.82
C LEU A 10 -12.08 5.71 -2.66
N ASN A 11 -13.16 5.59 -1.89
CA ASN A 11 -13.82 4.31 -1.61
C ASN A 11 -15.27 4.22 -2.12
N ARG A 12 -15.72 5.17 -2.94
CA ARG A 12 -17.02 5.10 -3.61
C ARG A 12 -17.14 3.79 -4.40
N GLY A 13 -18.27 3.09 -4.23
CA GLY A 13 -18.56 1.85 -4.94
C GLY A 13 -17.95 0.58 -4.31
N LYS A 14 -17.19 0.71 -3.21
CA LYS A 14 -16.64 -0.43 -2.47
C LYS A 14 -17.56 -0.82 -1.31
N LYS A 15 -17.67 -2.11 -1.03
CA LYS A 15 -18.25 -2.63 0.22
C LYS A 15 -17.13 -2.73 1.27
N SER A 16 -17.43 -2.38 2.51
CA SER A 16 -16.48 -2.42 3.62
C SER A 16 -16.86 -3.49 4.62
N VAL A 17 -15.87 -4.22 5.11
CA VAL A 17 -15.98 -5.13 6.26
C VAL A 17 -14.91 -4.71 7.28
N VAL A 18 -15.22 -4.85 8.57
CA VAL A 18 -14.29 -4.55 9.66
C VAL A 18 -13.86 -5.87 10.28
N LEU A 19 -12.56 -6.15 10.27
CA LEU A 19 -11.95 -7.36 10.81
C LEU A 19 -10.76 -6.97 11.69
N ASP A 20 -10.67 -7.55 12.87
CA ASP A 20 -9.48 -7.49 13.72
C ASP A 20 -8.58 -8.70 13.43
N LEU A 21 -7.62 -8.52 12.53
CA LEU A 21 -6.74 -9.60 12.06
C LEU A 21 -5.79 -10.18 13.13
N LYS A 22 -5.88 -9.71 14.39
CA LYS A 22 -5.22 -10.36 15.53
C LYS A 22 -6.06 -11.49 16.13
N LYS A 23 -7.34 -11.58 15.79
CA LYS A 23 -8.24 -12.65 16.19
C LYS A 23 -8.25 -13.71 15.09
N GLU A 24 -8.07 -14.96 15.47
CA GLU A 24 -8.04 -16.08 14.52
C GLU A 24 -9.34 -16.19 13.72
N ASP A 25 -10.51 -15.99 14.34
CA ASP A 25 -11.80 -16.06 13.65
C ASP A 25 -11.94 -15.00 12.55
N ASP A 26 -11.46 -13.77 12.80
CA ASP A 26 -11.49 -12.68 11.82
C ASP A 26 -10.44 -12.89 10.72
N LEU A 27 -9.30 -13.50 11.05
CA LEU A 27 -8.28 -13.88 10.07
C LEU A 27 -8.79 -14.99 9.15
N GLU A 28 -9.53 -15.96 9.68
CA GLU A 28 -10.17 -17.01 8.88
C GLU A 28 -11.26 -16.42 7.96
N ALA A 29 -12.09 -15.49 8.47
CA ALA A 29 -13.04 -14.77 7.63
C ALA A 29 -12.33 -14.02 6.48
N MET A 30 -11.18 -13.41 6.73
CA MET A 30 -10.36 -12.78 5.68
C MET A 30 -9.87 -13.80 4.64
N ARG A 31 -9.45 -14.99 5.07
CA ARG A 31 -9.01 -16.06 4.17
C ARG A 31 -10.14 -16.57 3.30
N GLN A 32 -11.34 -16.74 3.84
CA GLN A 32 -12.54 -17.14 3.09
C GLN A 32 -12.94 -16.09 2.05
N LEU A 33 -12.89 -14.81 2.42
CA LEU A 33 -13.10 -13.71 1.46
C LEU A 33 -12.04 -13.74 0.35
N THR A 34 -10.79 -13.97 0.71
CA THR A 34 -9.68 -14.05 -0.25
C THR A 34 -9.82 -15.24 -1.19
N ALA A 35 -10.26 -16.40 -0.68
CA ALA A 35 -10.46 -17.62 -1.46
C ALA A 35 -11.59 -17.50 -2.50
N SER A 36 -12.47 -16.50 -2.38
CA SER A 36 -13.54 -16.22 -3.35
C SER A 36 -13.26 -14.99 -4.23
N ALA A 37 -12.09 -14.36 -4.08
CA ALA A 37 -11.72 -13.16 -4.81
C ALA A 37 -10.80 -13.48 -6.00
N ASP A 38 -11.01 -12.78 -7.12
CA ASP A 38 -10.12 -12.88 -8.28
C ASP A 38 -8.80 -12.10 -8.09
N VAL A 39 -8.84 -11.03 -7.29
CA VAL A 39 -7.70 -10.12 -7.09
C VAL A 39 -7.55 -9.78 -5.62
N PHE A 40 -6.35 -9.99 -5.09
CA PHE A 40 -5.94 -9.55 -3.75
C PHE A 40 -4.99 -8.36 -3.87
N ILE A 41 -5.42 -7.19 -3.40
CA ILE A 41 -4.62 -5.95 -3.46
C ILE A 41 -4.25 -5.53 -2.04
N THR A 42 -2.97 -5.26 -1.80
CA THR A 42 -2.49 -4.78 -0.51
C THR A 42 -1.35 -3.78 -0.67
N ASN A 43 -1.32 -2.76 0.20
CA ASN A 43 -0.20 -1.85 0.37
C ASN A 43 0.44 -1.98 1.77
N VAL A 44 0.11 -3.05 2.50
CA VAL A 44 0.69 -3.37 3.81
C VAL A 44 2.13 -3.85 3.63
N ARG A 45 3.01 -3.55 4.58
CA ARG A 45 4.41 -3.98 4.53
C ARG A 45 4.51 -5.51 4.56
N GLU A 46 5.45 -6.07 3.79
CA GLU A 46 5.65 -7.53 3.68
C GLU A 46 5.84 -8.20 5.03
N LYS A 47 6.63 -7.61 5.93
CA LYS A 47 6.85 -8.14 7.29
C LYS A 47 5.56 -8.30 8.09
N ALA A 48 4.57 -7.43 7.87
CA ALA A 48 3.27 -7.53 8.55
C ALA A 48 2.40 -8.59 7.87
N LEU A 49 2.40 -8.67 6.53
CA LEU A 49 1.70 -9.72 5.78
C LEU A 49 2.23 -11.12 6.10
N ALA A 50 3.55 -11.27 6.24
CA ALA A 50 4.20 -12.52 6.62
C ALA A 50 3.74 -12.98 8.01
N ARG A 51 3.62 -12.07 8.98
CA ARG A 51 3.10 -12.40 10.33
C ARG A 51 1.63 -12.85 10.31
N LEU A 52 0.85 -12.32 9.36
CA LEU A 52 -0.56 -12.69 9.18
C LEU A 52 -0.75 -13.93 8.29
N ASN A 53 0.33 -14.51 7.76
CA ASN A 53 0.29 -15.57 6.75
C ASN A 53 -0.54 -15.17 5.51
N MET A 54 -0.41 -13.92 5.08
CA MET A 54 -1.09 -13.34 3.90
C MET A 54 -0.09 -12.90 2.82
N GLY A 55 1.09 -13.56 2.78
CA GLY A 55 2.06 -13.42 1.71
C GLY A 55 1.57 -14.09 0.42
N TYR A 56 2.29 -13.88 -0.68
CA TYR A 56 1.92 -14.40 -2.00
C TYR A 56 1.64 -15.92 -1.97
N GLU A 57 2.59 -16.71 -1.46
CA GLU A 57 2.46 -18.18 -1.45
C GLU A 57 1.25 -18.64 -0.63
N GLN A 58 0.97 -18.00 0.50
CA GLN A 58 -0.17 -18.35 1.34
C GLN A 58 -1.49 -18.00 0.67
N VAL A 59 -1.57 -16.83 0.03
CA VAL A 59 -2.77 -16.39 -0.70
C VAL A 59 -3.00 -17.24 -1.95
N LYS A 60 -1.94 -17.59 -2.68
CA LYS A 60 -2.00 -18.51 -3.82
C LYS A 60 -2.50 -19.90 -3.41
N ALA A 61 -2.11 -20.39 -2.23
CA ALA A 61 -2.60 -21.66 -1.71
C ALA A 61 -4.11 -21.65 -1.39
N LEU A 62 -4.70 -20.48 -1.14
CA LEU A 62 -6.16 -20.34 -0.95
C LEU A 62 -6.92 -20.36 -2.28
N HIS A 63 -6.35 -19.75 -3.32
CA HIS A 63 -6.94 -19.70 -4.66
C HIS A 63 -5.83 -19.64 -5.72
N GLU A 64 -5.64 -20.72 -6.49
CA GLU A 64 -4.52 -20.82 -7.44
C GLU A 64 -4.57 -19.77 -8.56
N GLY A 65 -5.77 -19.41 -9.03
CA GLY A 65 -5.98 -18.38 -10.07
C GLY A 65 -5.95 -16.93 -9.58
N ILE A 66 -5.57 -16.65 -8.33
CA ILE A 66 -5.67 -15.31 -7.76
C ILE A 66 -4.57 -14.37 -8.31
N VAL A 67 -4.95 -13.15 -8.64
CA VAL A 67 -3.99 -12.08 -8.97
C VAL A 67 -3.57 -11.36 -7.69
N TYR A 68 -2.30 -11.51 -7.31
CA TYR A 68 -1.73 -10.85 -6.13
C TYR A 68 -1.05 -9.54 -6.50
N VAL A 69 -1.55 -8.43 -5.98
CA VAL A 69 -1.02 -7.08 -6.22
C VAL A 69 -0.49 -6.50 -4.91
N HIS A 70 0.82 -6.35 -4.83
CA HIS A 70 1.47 -5.67 -3.71
C HIS A 70 1.98 -4.29 -4.12
N CYS A 71 1.34 -3.25 -3.59
CA CYS A 71 1.72 -1.87 -3.80
C CYS A 71 2.79 -1.47 -2.77
N ALA A 72 4.05 -1.86 -3.02
CA ALA A 72 5.19 -1.47 -2.21
C ALA A 72 5.76 -0.12 -2.67
N GLY A 73 6.07 0.79 -1.73
CA GLY A 73 6.70 2.05 -2.09
C GLY A 73 8.18 1.93 -2.49
N PHE A 74 8.90 0.99 -1.88
CA PHE A 74 10.23 0.56 -2.32
C PHE A 74 10.17 -0.92 -2.69
N GLY A 75 10.85 -1.30 -3.78
CA GLY A 75 10.86 -2.69 -4.24
C GLY A 75 11.44 -3.66 -3.21
N SER A 76 10.85 -4.85 -3.10
CA SER A 76 11.14 -5.87 -2.08
C SER A 76 12.58 -6.38 -2.09
N ALA A 77 13.23 -6.38 -3.25
CA ALA A 77 14.64 -6.75 -3.41
C ALA A 77 15.61 -5.57 -3.19
N GLY A 78 15.11 -4.35 -3.00
CA GLY A 78 15.92 -3.14 -2.89
C GLY A 78 16.47 -2.90 -1.49
N ARG A 79 17.56 -2.12 -1.42
CA ARG A 79 18.17 -1.67 -0.15
C ARG A 79 17.21 -0.89 0.77
N TYR A 80 16.14 -0.33 0.22
CA TYR A 80 15.16 0.49 0.92
C TYR A 80 13.85 -0.26 1.25
N ARG A 81 13.76 -1.57 0.99
CA ARG A 81 12.53 -2.38 1.11
C ARG A 81 11.77 -2.24 2.44
N ASP A 82 12.48 -1.98 3.53
CA ASP A 82 11.93 -1.94 4.89
C ASP A 82 11.61 -0.51 5.38
N LEU A 83 11.94 0.50 4.57
CA LEU A 83 11.71 1.90 4.93
C LEU A 83 10.24 2.30 4.73
N PRO A 84 9.71 3.21 5.57
CA PRO A 84 8.42 3.84 5.30
C PRO A 84 8.46 4.59 3.97
N ALA A 85 7.42 4.40 3.16
CA ALA A 85 7.21 5.14 1.94
C ALA A 85 5.93 5.95 2.06
N TYR A 86 6.09 7.26 2.13
CA TYR A 86 5.01 8.24 1.98
C TYR A 86 5.23 9.01 0.67
N ASP A 87 4.19 9.68 0.20
CA ASP A 87 4.19 10.34 -1.11
C ASP A 87 5.35 11.34 -1.24
N ASP A 88 5.54 12.20 -0.24
CA ASP A 88 6.64 13.17 -0.16
C ASP A 88 8.04 12.51 -0.14
N VAL A 89 8.19 11.42 0.61
CA VAL A 89 9.45 10.65 0.66
C VAL A 89 9.79 10.09 -0.72
N ILE A 90 8.80 9.53 -1.42
CA ILE A 90 9.01 8.97 -2.76
C ILE A 90 9.27 10.08 -3.78
N GLN A 91 8.53 11.19 -3.73
CA GLN A 91 8.76 12.35 -4.60
C GLN A 91 10.15 12.95 -4.40
N ALA A 92 10.63 13.05 -3.17
CA ALA A 92 11.99 13.51 -2.87
C ALA A 92 13.04 12.50 -3.37
N THR A 93 12.83 11.21 -3.11
CA THR A 93 13.81 10.16 -3.45
C THR A 93 13.93 9.94 -4.96
N THR A 94 12.86 10.13 -5.72
CA THR A 94 12.85 10.00 -7.19
C THR A 94 13.33 11.26 -7.92
N GLY A 95 13.56 12.37 -7.20
CA GLY A 95 13.90 13.66 -7.82
C GLY A 95 12.70 14.39 -8.44
N ALA A 96 11.48 13.85 -8.30
CA ALA A 96 10.26 14.49 -8.78
C ALA A 96 10.02 15.84 -8.09
N ALA A 97 10.25 15.92 -6.77
CA ALA A 97 10.14 17.15 -6.01
C ALA A 97 11.12 18.23 -6.52
N THR A 98 12.35 17.85 -6.84
CA THR A 98 13.36 18.76 -7.39
C THR A 98 13.03 19.17 -8.82
N SER A 99 12.57 18.23 -9.65
CA SER A 99 12.21 18.51 -11.05
C SER A 99 10.99 19.44 -11.16
N ALA A 100 10.05 19.35 -10.21
CA ALA A 100 8.89 20.22 -10.13
C ALA A 100 9.22 21.62 -9.57
N SER A 101 10.40 21.82 -8.98
CA SER A 101 10.82 23.14 -8.54
C SER A 101 11.15 23.99 -9.76
N CYS A 102 10.38 25.07 -9.96
CA CYS A 102 10.76 26.10 -10.92
C CYS A 102 12.12 26.64 -10.47
N SER A 103 13.14 26.53 -11.32
CA SER A 103 14.44 27.16 -11.07
C SER A 103 14.26 28.67 -11.18
N THR A 104 13.70 29.29 -10.14
CA THR A 104 13.81 30.73 -9.99
C THR A 104 15.29 30.98 -9.81
N ARG A 105 15.98 31.39 -10.87
CA ARG A 105 17.28 32.05 -10.74
C ARG A 105 16.99 33.29 -9.91
N ILE A 106 17.12 33.18 -8.60
CA ILE A 106 17.21 34.34 -7.72
C ILE A 106 18.52 34.99 -8.13
N ARG A 107 18.41 35.98 -9.03
CA ARG A 107 19.50 36.86 -9.38
C ARG A 107 19.69 37.72 -8.14
N LEU A 108 20.52 37.24 -7.21
CA LEU A 108 20.99 38.07 -6.09
C LEU A 108 21.56 39.35 -6.72
N PRO A 109 21.06 40.55 -6.36
CA PRO A 109 21.69 41.77 -6.82
C PRO A 109 23.11 41.78 -6.25
N LEU A 110 24.10 41.71 -7.14
CA LEU A 110 25.48 42.06 -6.80
C LEU A 110 25.51 43.58 -6.66
N THR A 111 25.30 44.05 -5.43
CA THR A 111 25.67 45.39 -4.94
C THR A 111 26.40 45.21 -3.64
#